data_AF-A0A971MQC4-F1
#
_entry.id   AF-A0A971MQC4-F1
#
_cell.length_a   1.000
_cell.length_b   1.000
_cell.length_c   1.000
_cell.angle_alpha   90.00
_cell.angle_beta   90.00
_cell.angle_gamma   90.00
#
_symmetry.space_group_name_H-M   'P 1'
#
loop_
_entity.id
_entity.type
_entity.pdbx_description
1 polymer ?
#
loop_
_entity_poly.entity_id
_entity_poly.type
_entity_poly.pdbx_seq_one_letter_code
_entity_poly.pdbx_strand_id
1 'polypeptide(L)'
;MNTDKVKLSEDLTVFINRLSFLGESLEEKVNVSLAISLFAGKQVSLVKAAELANKSLTDFTDILKKINIPWCDYTEDMKNSDDLAIGQMFHETEN
;
A
#
# COMPACT_ATOMS: atom_id res chain seq x y z
N MET A 1 -5.40 6.36 -24.51
CA MET A 1 -3.96 6.14 -24.25
C MET A 1 -3.34 7.49 -24.00
N ASN A 2 -2.77 7.73 -22.82
CA ASN A 2 -1.90 8.89 -22.62
C ASN A 2 -0.64 8.67 -23.46
N THR A 3 -0.28 9.66 -24.27
CA THR A 3 0.82 9.61 -25.25
C THR A 3 2.09 10.28 -24.74
N ASP A 4 2.09 10.75 -23.50
CA ASP A 4 3.20 11.49 -22.92
C ASP A 4 4.34 10.56 -22.57
N LYS A 5 5.49 10.78 -23.20
CA LYS A 5 6.71 10.00 -22.95
C LYS A 5 7.47 10.62 -21.78
N VAL A 6 7.60 9.87 -20.69
CA VAL A 6 8.46 10.23 -19.56
C VAL A 6 9.85 9.63 -19.79
N LYS A 7 10.90 10.44 -19.64
CA LYS A 7 12.29 9.97 -19.70
C LYS A 7 12.79 9.68 -18.28
N LEU A 8 13.21 8.44 -18.04
CA LEU A 8 13.90 8.04 -16.81
C LEU A 8 15.42 8.11 -17.02
N SER A 9 16.18 8.37 -15.96
CA SER A 9 17.64 8.22 -16.03
C SER A 9 18.01 6.74 -16.14
N GLU A 10 19.20 6.46 -16.69
CA GLU A 10 19.72 5.09 -16.79
C GLU A 10 19.86 4.45 -15.42
N ASP A 11 20.40 5.19 -14.44
CA ASP A 11 20.54 4.72 -13.07
C ASP A 11 19.19 4.31 -12.46
N LEU A 12 18.16 5.17 -12.58
CA LEU A 12 16.82 4.85 -12.10
C LEU A 12 16.26 3.60 -12.76
N THR A 13 16.49 3.45 -14.07
CA THR A 13 16.04 2.30 -14.85
C THR A 13 16.71 1.00 -14.36
N VAL A 14 18.00 1.05 -14.00
CA VAL A 14 18.72 -0.10 -13.44
C VAL A 14 18.14 -0.49 -12.08
N PHE A 15 17.92 0.48 -11.18
CA PHE A 15 17.40 0.18 -9.84
C PHE A 15 15.95 -0.30 -9.88
N ILE A 16 15.08 0.37 -10.63
CA ILE A 16 13.66 0.01 -10.70
C ILE A 16 13.48 -1.38 -11.32
N ASN A 17 14.29 -1.76 -12.30
CA ASN A 17 14.19 -3.08 -12.89
C ASN A 17 14.48 -4.23 -11.91
N ARG A 18 15.27 -3.99 -10.87
CA ARG A 18 15.55 -4.95 -9.79
C ARG A 18 14.38 -5.13 -8.82
N LEU A 19 13.40 -4.22 -8.83
CA LEU A 19 12.23 -4.25 -7.95
C LEU A 19 11.13 -5.15 -8.55
N SER A 20 11.39 -6.45 -8.63
CA SER A 20 10.45 -7.43 -9.21
C SER A 20 9.09 -7.50 -8.51
N PHE A 21 9.03 -7.08 -7.24
CA PHE A 21 7.79 -7.08 -6.47
C PHE A 21 6.81 -5.96 -6.86
N LEU A 22 7.25 -4.97 -7.65
CA LEU A 22 6.39 -3.88 -8.11
C LEU A 22 5.66 -4.22 -9.41
N GLY A 23 6.10 -5.22 -10.17
CA GLY A 23 5.51 -5.58 -11.46
C GLY A 23 6.49 -6.24 -12.41
N GLU A 24 5.97 -6.69 -13.56
CA GLU A 24 6.75 -7.36 -14.60
C GLU A 24 7.39 -6.35 -15.56
N SER A 25 6.63 -5.32 -15.95
CA SER A 25 7.08 -4.30 -16.90
C SER A 25 7.66 -3.05 -16.21
N LEU A 26 8.51 -2.30 -16.91
CA LEU A 26 9.02 -1.01 -16.42
C LEU A 26 7.88 -0.03 -16.14
N GLU A 27 6.88 0.03 -17.02
CA GLU A 27 5.71 0.90 -16.88
C GLU A 27 4.94 0.58 -15.59
N GLU A 28 4.66 -0.70 -15.36
CA GLU A 28 3.98 -1.15 -14.16
C GLU A 28 4.76 -0.77 -12.90
N LYS A 29 6.07 -1.04 -12.87
CA LYS A 29 6.93 -0.70 -11.72
C LYS A 29 6.91 0.80 -11.42
N VAL A 30 6.91 1.65 -12.46
CA VAL A 30 6.80 3.10 -12.32
C VAL A 30 5.43 3.50 -11.76
N ASN A 31 4.35 2.96 -12.31
CA ASN A 31 2.99 3.27 -11.85
C ASN A 31 2.78 2.88 -10.38
N VAL A 32 3.23 1.69 -9.97
CA VAL A 32 3.16 1.26 -8.57
C VAL A 32 4.01 2.16 -7.67
N SER A 33 5.23 2.52 -8.08
CA SER A 33 6.11 3.41 -7.30
C SER A 33 5.48 4.79 -7.07
N LEU A 34 4.82 5.35 -8.09
CA LEU A 34 4.13 6.63 -7.99
C LEU A 34 2.88 6.53 -7.11
N ALA A 35 2.08 5.46 -7.25
CA ALA A 35 0.92 5.22 -6.40
C ALA A 35 1.30 5.11 -4.91
N ILE A 36 2.39 4.39 -4.60
CA ILE A 36 2.95 4.35 -3.24
C ILE A 36 3.31 5.74 -2.74
N SER A 37 3.99 6.54 -3.57
CA SER A 37 4.41 7.90 -3.19
C SER A 37 3.22 8.81 -2.90
N LEU A 38 2.16 8.72 -3.71
CA LEU A 38 0.91 9.48 -3.51
C LEU A 38 0.17 9.04 -2.24
N PHE A 39 0.12 7.74 -1.96
CA PHE A 39 -0.48 7.20 -0.75
C PHE A 39 0.30 7.63 0.51
N ALA A 40 1.61 7.42 0.53
CA ALA A 40 2.48 7.79 1.64
C ALA A 40 2.45 9.29 1.91
N GLY A 41 2.32 10.10 0.85
CA GLY A 41 2.11 11.55 0.94
C GLY A 41 0.69 11.98 1.34
N LYS A 42 -0.21 11.05 1.68
CA LYS A 42 -1.63 11.29 2.03
C LYS A 42 -2.43 12.04 0.95
N GLN A 43 -2.00 11.95 -0.31
CA GLN A 43 -2.66 12.62 -1.44
C GLN A 43 -3.83 11.80 -1.98
N VAL A 44 -3.80 10.48 -1.78
CA VAL A 44 -4.87 9.56 -2.17
C VAL A 44 -5.12 8.54 -1.07
N SER A 45 -6.33 7.98 -1.03
CA SER A 45 -6.65 6.86 -0.14
C SER A 45 -5.95 5.57 -0.58
N LEU A 46 -5.89 4.57 0.31
CA LEU A 46 -5.33 3.26 0.03
C LEU A 46 -5.98 2.60 -1.21
N VAL A 47 -7.31 2.61 -1.26
CA VAL A 47 -8.08 2.06 -2.39
C VAL A 47 -7.73 2.77 -3.68
N LYS A 48 -7.63 4.11 -3.64
CA LYS A 48 -7.31 4.90 -4.83
C LYS A 48 -5.87 4.66 -5.31
N ALA A 49 -4.94 4.46 -4.39
CA ALA A 49 -3.58 4.09 -4.73
C ALA A 49 -3.50 2.71 -5.40
N ALA A 50 -4.25 1.72 -4.90
CA ALA A 50 -4.33 0.40 -5.52
C ALA A 50 -4.89 0.48 -6.97
N GLU A 51 -5.94 1.28 -7.18
CA GLU A 51 -6.48 1.55 -8.52
C GLU A 51 -5.44 2.17 -9.46
N LEU A 52 -4.71 3.21 -9.01
CA LEU A 52 -3.68 3.87 -9.81
C LEU A 52 -2.49 2.94 -10.13
N ALA A 53 -2.19 2.01 -9.24
CA ALA A 53 -1.19 0.97 -9.42
C ALA A 53 -1.67 -0.18 -10.34
N ASN A 54 -2.94 -0.18 -10.74
CA ASN A 54 -3.59 -1.30 -11.43
C ASN A 54 -3.42 -2.63 -10.67
N LYS A 55 -3.58 -2.57 -9.33
CA LYS A 55 -3.47 -3.71 -8.41
C LYS A 55 -4.78 -3.90 -7.67
N SER A 56 -5.04 -5.14 -7.25
CA SER A 56 -6.07 -5.37 -6.24
C SER A 56 -5.65 -4.70 -4.92
N LEU A 57 -6.61 -4.40 -4.04
CA LEU A 57 -6.31 -3.86 -2.72
C LEU A 57 -5.37 -4.79 -1.94
N THR A 58 -5.58 -6.10 -2.03
CA THR A 58 -4.74 -7.13 -1.41
C THR A 58 -3.30 -7.08 -1.94
N ASP A 59 -3.12 -7.08 -3.27
CA ASP A 59 -1.77 -7.04 -3.86
C ASP A 59 -1.04 -5.76 -3.49
N PHE A 60 -1.74 -4.63 -3.53
CA PHE A 60 -1.16 -3.34 -3.17
C PHE A 60 -0.74 -3.30 -1.70
N THR A 61 -1.54 -3.86 -0.80
CA THR A 61 -1.22 -3.91 0.63
C THR A 61 -0.09 -4.87 0.93
N ASP A 62 0.05 -5.98 0.20
CA ASP A 62 1.21 -6.86 0.32
C ASP A 62 2.50 -6.20 -0.18
N ILE A 63 2.41 -5.36 -1.23
CA ILE A 63 3.52 -4.51 -1.65
C ILE A 63 3.93 -3.55 -0.53
N LEU A 64 2.98 -2.83 0.08
CA LEU A 64 3.26 -1.89 1.17
C LEU A 64 3.90 -2.57 2.38
N LYS A 65 3.40 -3.75 2.78
CA LYS A 65 4.01 -4.57 3.84
C LYS A 65 5.47 -4.92 3.53
N LYS A 66 5.76 -5.33 2.29
CA LYS A 66 7.12 -5.73 1.87
C LYS A 66 8.15 -4.60 1.97
N ILE A 67 7.71 -3.35 1.82
CA ILE A 67 8.55 -2.16 1.94
C ILE A 67 8.35 -1.41 3.28
N ASN A 68 7.69 -2.03 4.25
CA ASN A 68 7.42 -1.49 5.59
C ASN A 68 6.71 -0.13 5.59
N ILE A 69 5.80 0.11 4.65
CA ILE A 69 4.92 1.28 4.67
C ILE A 69 3.62 0.91 5.43
N PRO A 70 3.29 1.59 6.53
CA PRO A 70 2.02 1.40 7.22
C PRO A 70 0.85 1.72 6.28
N TRP A 71 -0.09 0.79 6.17
CA TRP A 71 -1.25 0.90 5.27
C TRP A 71 -2.58 0.91 6.02
N CYS A 72 -2.56 0.53 7.30
CA CYS A 72 -3.64 0.70 8.24
C CYS A 72 -3.00 1.38 9.46
N ASP A 73 -3.38 2.64 9.71
CA ASP A 73 -3.13 3.21 11.03
C ASP A 73 -4.08 2.49 11.98
N TYR A 74 -3.55 1.85 13.03
CA TYR A 74 -4.38 1.36 14.12
C TYR A 74 -4.96 2.59 14.82
N THR A 75 -6.21 2.93 14.48
CA THR A 75 -6.85 4.14 14.99
C THR A 75 -7.25 3.92 16.45
N GLU A 76 -7.40 5.01 17.21
CA GLU A 76 -7.92 4.92 18.58
C GLU A 76 -9.30 4.25 18.62
N ASP A 77 -10.13 4.43 17.60
CA ASP A 77 -11.44 3.77 17.50
C ASP A 77 -11.32 2.26 17.32
N MET A 78 -10.37 1.80 16.48
CA MET A 78 -10.07 0.37 16.33
C MET A 78 -9.55 -0.22 17.64
N LYS A 79 -8.68 0.52 18.34
CA LYS A 79 -8.20 0.15 19.67
C LYS A 79 -9.31 0.02 20.70
N ASN A 80 -10.18 1.04 20.77
CA ASN A 80 -11.29 1.06 21.72
C ASN A 80 -12.28 -0.09 21.46
N SER A 81 -12.52 -0.42 20.18
CA SER A 81 -13.35 -1.56 19.80
C SER A 81 -12.74 -2.89 20.21
N ASP A 82 -11.42 -3.06 20.04
CA ASP A 82 -10.71 -4.26 20.47
C ASP A 82 -10.69 -4.38 22.00
N ASP A 83 -10.38 -3.30 22.72
CA ASP A 83 -10.37 -3.26 24.19
C ASP A 83 -11.76 -3.63 24.76
N LEU A 84 -12.85 -3.17 24.13
CA LEU A 84 -14.21 -3.53 24.50
C LEU A 84 -14.50 -5.02 24.26
N ALA A 85 -14.13 -5.55 23.09
CA ALA A 85 -14.33 -6.95 22.74
C ALA A 85 -13.54 -7.89 23.68
N ILE A 86 -12.29 -7.53 24.00
CA ILE A 86 -11.45 -8.25 24.96
C ILE A 86 -12.08 -8.23 26.36
N GLY A 87 -12.59 -7.08 26.82
CA GLY A 87 -13.27 -6.97 28.11
C GLY A 87 -14.50 -7.87 28.22
N GLN A 88 -15.28 -8.01 27.13
CA GLN A 88 -16.44 -8.90 27.08
C GLN A 88 -16.05 -10.37 27.18
N MET A 89 -14.97 -10.78 26.50
CA MET A 89 -14.47 -12.16 26.56
C MET A 89 -14.07 -12.58 27.98
N PHE A 90 -13.41 -11.69 28.74
CA PHE A 90 -13.04 -11.98 30.13
C PHE A 90 -14.25 -12.07 31.06
N HIS A 91 -15.29 -11.25 30.82
CA HIS A 91 -16.54 -11.28 31.58
C HIS A 91 -17.37 -12.55 31.33
N GLU A 92 -17.30 -13.13 30.13
CA GLU A 92 -18.00 -14.38 29.79
C GLU A 92 -17.34 -15.62 30.39
N THR A 93 -16.05 -15.57 30.73
CA THR A 93 -15.33 -16.68 31.39
C THR A 93 -15.50 -16.77 32.91
N GLU A 94 -16.10 -15.76 33.55
CA GLU A 94 -16.32 -15.71 35.01
C GLU A 94 -17.76 -16.00 35.45
N ASN A 95 -18.66 -16.33 34.50
CA ASN A 95 -20.03 -16.84 34.75
C ASN A 95 -20.17 -18.30 34.30
#